data_AF-A0A957SA38-F1
#
_entry.id   AF-A0A957SA38-F1
#
_cell.length_a   1.000
_cell.length_b   1.000
_cell.length_c   1.000
_cell.angle_alpha   90.00
_cell.angle_beta   90.00
_cell.angle_gamma   90.00
#
_symmetry.space_group_name_H-M   'P 1'
#
loop_
_entity.id
_entity.type
_entity.pdbx_description
1 polymer ?
#
loop_
_entity_poly.entity_id
_entity_poly.type
_entity_poly.pdbx_seq_one_letter_code
_entity_poly.pdbx_strand_id
1 'polypeptide(L)'
;MTMKPTLLWVNHASFVFRYDTIRLMTDPWLFGSAFNNGWDLLCETKFRMADFAQLTHLWFSHEHPDHFAPPVLQQIPESARRVITVLFQEDHPFLYFRF
;
A
#
# COMPACT_ATOMS: atom_id res chain seq x y z
N MET A 1 6.20 -1.10 29.60
CA MET A 1 5.54 -2.14 28.78
C MET A 1 6.10 -2.04 27.37
N THR A 2 6.67 -3.10 26.81
CA THR A 2 7.14 -3.11 25.41
C THR A 2 5.93 -3.14 24.47
N MET A 3 5.89 -2.23 23.50
CA MET A 3 4.86 -2.26 22.45
C MET A 3 5.00 -3.55 21.65
N LYS A 4 3.89 -4.29 21.48
CA LYS A 4 3.86 -5.46 20.61
C LYS A 4 3.57 -5.02 19.18
N PRO A 5 4.27 -5.58 18.17
CA PRO A 5 3.91 -5.33 16.78
C PRO A 5 2.49 -5.84 16.50
N THR A 6 1.76 -5.13 15.66
CA THR A 6 0.43 -5.56 15.18
C THR A 6 0.39 -5.59 13.67
N LEU A 7 -0.35 -6.54 13.12
CA LEU A 7 -0.62 -6.66 11.70
C LEU A 7 -2.13 -6.51 11.47
N LEU A 8 -2.52 -5.57 10.62
CA LEU A 8 -3.88 -5.44 10.13
C LEU A 8 -3.90 -5.89 8.66
N TRP A 9 -4.67 -6.93 8.35
CA TRP A 9 -4.99 -7.25 6.97
C TRP A 9 -6.01 -6.24 6.43
N VAL A 10 -5.73 -5.68 5.25
CA VAL A 10 -6.59 -4.70 4.59
C VAL A 10 -7.39 -5.37 3.47
N ASN A 11 -6.68 -5.95 2.50
CA ASN A 11 -7.20 -6.76 1.41
C ASN A 11 -6.02 -7.44 0.69
N HIS A 12 -6.23 -8.46 -0.14
CA HIS A 12 -5.17 -9.10 -0.97
C HIS A 12 -3.77 -9.15 -0.31
N ALA A 13 -2.75 -8.56 -0.95
CA ALA A 13 -1.39 -8.37 -0.44
C ALA A 13 -1.20 -7.09 0.41
N SER A 14 -2.28 -6.38 0.69
CA SER A 14 -2.32 -5.17 1.49
C SER A 14 -2.41 -5.45 2.99
N PHE A 15 -1.36 -5.08 3.71
CA PHE A 15 -1.30 -5.15 5.17
C PHE A 15 -0.76 -3.86 5.76
N VAL A 16 -1.28 -3.47 6.93
CA VAL A 16 -0.69 -2.42 7.77
C VAL A 16 0.07 -3.06 8.93
N PHE A 17 1.39 -2.99 8.88
CA PHE A 17 2.28 -3.32 9.99
C PHE A 17 2.45 -2.11 10.90
N ARG A 18 2.30 -2.31 12.22
CA ARG A 18 2.47 -1.26 13.22
C ARG A 18 3.45 -1.70 14.27
N TYR A 19 4.49 -0.91 14.47
CA TYR A 19 5.44 -1.09 15.55
C TYR A 19 6.04 0.25 15.92
N ASP A 20 5.93 0.62 17.18
CA ASP A 20 6.34 1.94 17.67
C ASP A 20 5.70 3.09 16.85
N THR A 21 6.53 3.97 16.27
CA THR A 21 6.11 5.07 15.40
C THR A 21 5.88 4.64 13.95
N ILE A 22 6.26 3.42 13.58
CA ILE A 22 6.09 2.90 12.22
C ILE A 22 4.66 2.40 12.00
N ARG A 23 4.13 2.78 10.84
CA ARG A 23 2.84 2.40 10.28
C ARG A 23 3.08 2.16 8.79
N LEU A 24 3.49 0.94 8.46
CA LEU A 24 3.88 0.53 7.11
C LEU A 24 2.70 -0.16 6.43
N MET A 25 2.26 0.35 5.29
CA MET A 25 1.30 -0.33 4.41
C MET A 25 2.04 -1.00 3.26
N THR A 26 1.69 -2.25 2.96
CA THR A 26 2.23 -3.01 1.83
C THR A 26 1.25 -2.99 0.66
N ASP A 27 1.75 -2.92 -0.58
CA ASP A 27 1.03 -3.25 -1.83
C ASP A 27 -0.46 -2.83 -1.85
N PRO A 28 -0.81 -1.53 -1.77
CA PRO A 28 -2.18 -1.05 -1.60
C PRO A 28 -3.02 -1.20 -2.87
N TRP A 29 -3.75 -2.31 -2.99
CA TRP A 29 -4.84 -2.50 -3.97
C TRP A 29 -6.19 -2.54 -3.25
N LEU A 30 -6.86 -1.38 -3.20
CA LEU A 30 -8.05 -1.18 -2.36
C LEU A 30 -9.38 -1.18 -3.14
N PHE A 31 -9.34 -0.91 -4.44
CA PHE A 31 -10.49 -0.89 -5.33
C PHE A 31 -10.03 -1.00 -6.78
N GLY A 32 -11.01 -1.22 -7.67
CA GLY A 32 -10.77 -1.40 -9.10
C GLY A 32 -10.26 -2.81 -9.42
N SER A 33 -10.12 -3.09 -10.70
CA SER A 33 -9.71 -4.38 -11.23
C SER A 33 -8.22 -4.37 -11.61
N ALA A 34 -7.64 -5.56 -11.70
CA ALA A 34 -6.28 -5.81 -12.16
C ALA A 34 -6.27 -6.74 -13.39
N PHE A 35 -5.13 -6.81 -14.07
CA PHE A 35 -4.90 -7.68 -15.25
C PHE A 35 -6.00 -7.57 -16.32
N ASN A 36 -6.23 -6.37 -16.85
CA ASN A 36 -7.22 -6.08 -17.89
C ASN A 36 -8.65 -6.51 -17.50
N ASN A 37 -9.09 -6.13 -16.30
CA ASN A 37 -10.38 -6.54 -15.70
C ASN A 37 -10.53 -8.04 -15.48
N GLY A 38 -9.43 -8.80 -15.48
CA GLY A 38 -9.47 -10.23 -15.22
C GLY A 38 -9.62 -10.55 -13.73
N TRP A 39 -9.09 -9.68 -12.86
CA TRP A 39 -9.05 -9.88 -11.40
C TRP A 39 -9.76 -8.74 -10.68
N ASP A 40 -10.60 -9.08 -9.72
CA ASP A 40 -11.27 -8.16 -8.82
C ASP A 40 -11.03 -8.57 -7.36
N LEU A 41 -11.15 -7.60 -6.45
CA LEU A 41 -11.16 -7.89 -5.03
C LEU A 41 -12.42 -8.70 -4.67
N LEU A 42 -12.22 -9.80 -3.96
CA LEU A 42 -13.32 -10.67 -3.53
C LEU A 42 -14.24 -9.98 -2.51
N CYS A 43 -13.70 -9.04 -1.73
CA CYS A 43 -14.45 -8.27 -0.75
C CYS A 43 -14.14 -6.79 -0.85
N GLU A 44 -15.14 -5.97 -0.51
CA GLU A 44 -14.94 -4.52 -0.39
C GLU A 44 -13.94 -4.18 0.72
N THR A 45 -13.04 -3.27 0.39
CA THR A 45 -12.00 -2.82 1.32
C THR A 45 -12.59 -1.88 2.39
N LYS A 46 -12.32 -2.17 3.66
CA LYS A 46 -12.74 -1.33 4.80
C LYS A 46 -11.80 -0.14 5.09
N PHE A 47 -10.55 -0.25 4.65
CA PHE A 47 -9.56 0.83 4.75
C PHE A 47 -9.90 1.94 3.76
N ARG A 48 -9.98 3.17 4.25
CA ARG A 48 -10.44 4.34 3.49
C ARG A 48 -9.26 5.21 3.06
N MET A 49 -9.45 6.03 2.03
CA MET A 49 -8.43 7.00 1.59
C MET A 49 -7.95 7.92 2.72
N ALA A 50 -8.84 8.30 3.64
CA ALA A 50 -8.49 9.11 4.80
C ALA A 50 -7.55 8.39 5.79
N ASP A 51 -7.59 7.04 5.84
CA ASP A 51 -6.77 6.25 6.75
C ASP A 51 -5.29 6.27 6.34
N PHE A 52 -4.95 6.67 5.11
CA PHE A 52 -3.56 6.89 4.69
C PHE A 52 -2.85 7.96 5.53
N ALA A 53 -3.59 8.92 6.11
CA ALA A 53 -3.01 9.95 6.97
C ALA A 53 -2.34 9.38 8.24
N GLN A 54 -2.63 8.14 8.62
CA GLN A 54 -2.00 7.47 9.76
C GLN A 54 -0.71 6.71 9.38
N LEU A 55 -0.43 6.56 8.08
CA LEU A 55 0.70 5.78 7.60
C LEU A 55 1.97 6.61 7.63
N THR A 56 3.09 5.94 7.89
CA THR A 56 4.42 6.55 7.78
C THR A 56 5.17 6.05 6.56
N HIS A 57 4.88 4.83 6.12
CA HIS A 57 5.55 4.21 4.99
C HIS A 57 4.57 3.47 4.08
N LEU A 58 4.90 3.44 2.79
CA LEU A 58 4.38 2.50 1.82
C LEU A 58 5.52 1.59 1.35
N TRP A 59 5.27 0.30 1.21
CA TRP A 59 6.19 -0.62 0.58
C TRP A 59 5.53 -1.28 -0.62
N PHE A 60 6.23 -1.26 -1.74
CA PHE A 60 5.85 -1.98 -2.95
C PHE A 60 6.79 -3.16 -3.18
N SER A 61 6.21 -4.35 -3.32
CA SER A 61 6.96 -5.55 -3.65
C SER A 61 7.36 -5.58 -5.12
N HIS A 62 6.44 -5.31 -6.06
CA HIS A 62 6.70 -5.31 -7.51
C HIS A 62 5.61 -4.56 -8.30
N GLU A 63 5.77 -4.44 -9.63
CA GLU A 63 4.98 -3.59 -10.52
C GLU A 63 3.61 -4.13 -10.93
N HIS A 64 3.27 -5.38 -10.59
CA HIS A 64 1.99 -5.94 -11.00
C HIS A 64 0.80 -5.12 -10.46
N PRO A 65 -0.29 -4.97 -11.24
CA PRO A 65 -1.36 -4.02 -10.93
C PRO A 65 -2.16 -4.34 -9.65
N ASP A 66 -2.13 -5.59 -9.17
CA ASP A 66 -2.69 -6.02 -7.89
C ASP A 66 -1.77 -5.75 -6.68
N HIS A 67 -0.55 -5.27 -6.92
CA HIS A 67 0.42 -4.87 -5.90
C HIS A 67 0.76 -3.37 -5.97
N PHE A 68 0.98 -2.86 -7.19
CA PHE A 68 1.17 -1.45 -7.50
C PHE A 68 -0.04 -0.93 -8.28
N ALA A 69 -0.98 -0.29 -7.57
CA ALA A 69 -2.23 0.19 -8.15
C ALA A 69 -2.27 1.74 -8.25
N PRO A 70 -1.77 2.35 -9.35
CA PRO A 70 -1.82 3.81 -9.54
C PRO A 70 -3.19 4.46 -9.29
N PRO A 71 -4.35 3.86 -9.67
CA PRO A 71 -5.66 4.45 -9.39
C PRO A 71 -5.92 4.65 -7.88
N VAL A 72 -5.43 3.74 -7.04
CA VAL A 72 -5.49 3.87 -5.57
C VAL A 72 -4.56 4.98 -5.11
N LEU A 73 -3.31 4.98 -5.59
CA LEU A 73 -2.29 5.94 -5.17
C LEU A 73 -2.67 7.39 -5.50
N GLN A 74 -3.31 7.62 -6.65
CA GLN A 74 -3.77 8.94 -7.07
C GLN A 74 -4.88 9.51 -6.16
N GLN A 75 -5.65 8.65 -5.49
CA GLN A 75 -6.71 9.06 -4.57
C GLN A 75 -6.24 9.28 -3.13
N ILE A 76 -4.96 9.00 -2.82
CA ILE A 76 -4.39 9.30 -1.51
C ILE A 76 -4.39 10.83 -1.31
N PRO A 77 -4.94 11.34 -0.19
CA PRO A 77 -4.93 12.76 0.12
C PRO A 77 -3.54 13.35 0.00
N GLU A 78 -3.41 14.50 -0.64
CA GLU A 78 -2.10 15.14 -0.90
C GLU A 78 -1.31 15.38 0.40
N SER A 79 -1.99 15.76 1.48
CA SER A 79 -1.37 15.95 2.80
C SER A 79 -0.69 14.67 3.31
N ALA A 80 -1.27 13.50 3.06
CA ALA A 80 -0.69 12.21 3.40
C ALA A 80 0.45 11.86 2.43
N ARG A 81 0.26 12.03 1.11
CA ARG A 81 1.30 11.73 0.10
C ARG A 81 2.62 12.47 0.36
N ARG A 82 2.57 13.71 0.86
CA ARG A 82 3.76 14.53 1.13
C ARG A 82 4.62 14.04 2.29
N VAL A 83 4.08 13.24 3.20
CA VAL A 83 4.77 12.82 4.44
C VAL A 83 5.06 11.33 4.52
N ILE A 84 4.46 10.53 3.62
CA ILE A 84 4.68 9.09 3.55
C ILE A 84 5.98 8.81 2.80
N THR A 85 6.87 8.04 3.42
CA THR A 85 8.06 7.50 2.76
C THR A 85 7.68 6.29 1.90
N VAL A 86 8.12 6.26 0.65
CA VAL A 86 7.93 5.10 -0.24
C VAL A 86 9.19 4.23 -0.23
N LEU A 87 9.00 2.94 -0.02
CA LEU A 87 10.01 1.90 -0.05
C LEU A 87 9.69 0.91 -1.17
N PHE A 88 10.73 0.38 -1.80
CA PHE A 88 10.64 -0.68 -2.79
C PHE A 88 11.95 -1.47 -2.78
N GLN A 89 11.94 -2.68 -3.33
CA GLN A 89 13.15 -3.51 -3.43
C GLN A 89 14.11 -2.97 -4.52
N GLU A 90 15.42 -2.97 -4.26
CA GLU A 90 16.43 -2.50 -5.21
C GLU A 90 16.76 -3.54 -6.30
N ASP A 91 16.71 -4.84 -6.00
CA ASP A 91 17.39 -5.88 -6.78
C ASP A 91 16.55 -6.54 -7.90
N HIS A 92 15.52 -5.87 -8.43
CA HIS A 92 14.84 -6.36 -9.63
C HIS A 92 15.40 -5.69 -10.89
N PRO A 93 16.06 -6.44 -11.80
CA PRO A 93 16.67 -5.87 -13.02
C PRO A 93 15.68 -5.27 -14.03
N PHE A 94 14.37 -5.30 -13.73
CA PHE A 94 13.29 -4.81 -14.58
C PHE A 94 12.49 -3.63 -13.97
N LEU A 95 12.80 -3.19 -12.75
CA LEU A 95 12.04 -2.16 -12.04
C LEU A 95 12.75 -0.80 -12.10
N TYR A 96 12.60 -0.07 -13.20
CA TYR A 96 12.95 1.35 -13.28
C TYR A 96 11.74 2.24 -12.95
N PHE A 97 11.45 2.45 -11.66
CA PHE A 97 10.58 3.56 -11.25
C PHE A 97 11.45 4.76 -10.86
N ARG A 98 11.58 5.75 -11.76
CA ARG A 98 12.00 7.10 -11.39
C ARG A 98 10.74 7.95 -11.21
N PHE A 99 10.53 8.44 -10.00
CA PHE A 99 9.56 9.50 -9.70
C PHE A 99 10.04 10.84 -10.28
#